data_AF-A0A812IYL5-F1
#
_entry.id   AF-A0A812IYL5-F1
#
_cell.length_a   1.000
_cell.length_b   1.000
_cell.length_c   1.000
_cell.angle_alpha   90.00
_cell.angle_beta   90.00
_cell.angle_gamma   90.00
#
_symmetry.space_group_name_H-M   'P 1'
#
loop_
_entity.id
_entity.type
_entity.pdbx_description
1 polymer ?
#
loop_
_entity_poly.entity_id
_entity_poly.type
_entity_poly.pdbx_seq_one_letter_code
_entity_poly.pdbx_strand_id
1 'polypeptide(L)'
;MNMWQFVADRLFEFFAVLFAVTRLIMFGYVCWSAHIESAAYFKHSFAATLCVILLYLLMVLQVYWFGLILKVAIRLLRGHGVEDIRSDDEDEEPEKKDSKKDS
;
A
#
# COMPACT_ATOMS: atom_id res chain seq x y z
N MET A 1 25.86 -5.44 9.13
CA MET A 1 24.98 -4.54 8.36
C MET A 1 25.86 -3.53 7.65
N ASN A 2 25.87 -3.57 6.32
CA ASN A 2 26.56 -2.56 5.54
C ASN A 2 25.76 -1.26 5.67
N MET A 3 26.42 -0.12 5.93
CA MET A 3 25.78 1.20 6.13
C MET A 3 24.68 1.50 5.09
N TRP A 4 24.92 1.09 3.85
CA TRP A 4 24.00 1.24 2.72
C TRP A 4 22.64 0.54 2.89
N GLN A 5 22.60 -0.65 3.52
CA GLN A 5 21.35 -1.38 3.76
C GLN A 5 20.53 -0.69 4.85
N PHE A 6 21.18 -0.25 5.93
CA PHE A 6 20.51 0.47 7.01
C PHE A 6 19.89 1.80 6.53
N VAL A 7 20.62 2.52 5.68
CA VAL A 7 20.10 3.76 5.06
C VAL A 7 18.94 3.46 4.12
N ALA A 8 19.03 2.41 3.30
CA ALA A 8 17.95 2.01 2.41
C ALA A 8 16.67 1.63 3.19
N ASP A 9 16.79 0.85 4.25
CA ASP A 9 15.65 0.45 5.10
C ASP A 9 14.96 1.67 5.73
N ARG A 10 15.74 2.62 6.26
CA ARG A 10 15.19 3.84 6.87
C ARG A 10 14.50 4.76 5.87
N LEU A 11 15.08 4.91 4.67
CA LEU A 11 14.46 5.69 3.60
C LEU A 11 13.18 5.04 3.10
N PHE A 12 13.17 3.71 2.97
CA PHE A 12 11.98 2.96 2.57
C PHE A 12 10.86 3.05 3.61
N GLU A 13 11.19 2.90 4.90
CA GLU A 13 10.25 3.05 6.00
C GLU A 13 9.62 4.45 6.02
N PHE A 14 10.45 5.49 5.91
CA PHE A 14 9.99 6.87 5.84
C PHE A 14 9.09 7.11 4.61
N PHE A 15 9.50 6.61 3.45
CA PHE A 15 8.70 6.67 2.22
C PHE A 15 7.35 5.97 2.40
N ALA A 16 7.32 4.78 3.01
CA ALA A 16 6.09 4.02 3.25
C ALA A 16 5.12 4.78 4.16
N VAL A 17 5.62 5.37 5.25
CA VAL A 17 4.81 6.20 6.17
C VAL A 17 4.29 7.45 5.47
N LEU A 18 5.14 8.16 4.74
CA LEU A 18 4.72 9.33 3.96
C LEU A 18 3.65 8.96 2.92
N PHE A 19 3.82 7.85 2.22
CA PHE A 19 2.85 7.35 1.25
C PHE A 19 1.51 7.05 1.93
N ALA A 20 1.52 6.36 3.08
CA ALA A 20 0.30 6.07 3.83
C ALA A 20 -0.43 7.36 4.25
N VAL A 21 0.29 8.32 4.83
CA VAL A 21 -0.32 9.58 5.31
C VAL A 21 -0.87 10.40 4.15
N THR A 22 -0.05 10.64 3.12
CA THR A 22 -0.44 11.52 2.01
C THR A 22 -1.46 10.88 1.07
N ARG A 23 -1.37 9.58 0.80
CA ARG A 23 -2.19 8.91 -0.22
C ARG A 23 -3.34 8.10 0.34
N LEU A 24 -3.27 7.55 1.55
CA LEU A 24 -4.42 6.87 2.17
C LEU A 24 -5.28 7.86 2.95
N ILE A 25 -4.67 8.69 3.81
CA ILE A 25 -5.42 9.56 4.72
C ILE A 25 -5.86 10.85 4.00
N MET A 26 -4.92 11.66 3.50
CA MET A 26 -5.29 12.95 2.90
C MET A 26 -6.10 12.79 1.62
N PHE A 27 -5.74 11.87 0.74
CA PHE A 27 -6.54 11.60 -0.46
C PHE A 27 -7.91 11.03 -0.08
N GLY A 28 -7.99 10.19 0.96
CA GLY A 28 -9.25 9.66 1.51
C GLY A 28 -10.21 10.77 1.90
N TYR A 29 -9.67 11.77 2.60
CA TYR A 29 -10.37 12.99 2.94
C TYR A 29 -10.83 13.76 1.69
N VAL A 30 -9.98 13.90 0.66
CA VAL A 30 -10.36 14.56 -0.60
C VAL A 30 -11.51 13.83 -1.29
N CYS A 31 -11.51 12.50 -1.34
CA CYS A 31 -12.62 11.72 -1.90
C CYS A 31 -13.90 11.90 -1.09
N TRP A 32 -13.81 11.92 0.24
CA TRP A 32 -14.95 12.18 1.11
C TRP A 32 -15.54 13.58 0.90
N SER A 33 -14.70 14.61 0.91
CA SER A 33 -15.11 15.99 0.60
C SER A 33 -15.69 16.10 -0.81
N ALA A 34 -15.08 15.45 -1.80
CA ALA A 34 -15.60 15.42 -3.16
C ALA A 34 -16.97 14.72 -3.25
N HIS A 35 -17.23 13.69 -2.44
CA HIS A 35 -18.53 13.01 -2.47
C HIS A 35 -19.63 13.79 -1.73
N ILE A 36 -19.35 14.27 -0.52
CA ILE A 36 -20.35 14.93 0.34
C ILE A 36 -20.56 16.39 -0.03
N GLU A 37 -19.48 17.17 -0.13
CA GLU A 37 -19.56 18.61 -0.38
C GLU A 37 -20.04 18.88 -1.81
N SER A 38 -19.55 18.12 -2.81
CA SER A 38 -19.96 18.36 -4.20
C SER A 38 -21.40 17.92 -4.50
N ALA A 39 -21.90 16.89 -3.81
CA ALA A 39 -23.28 16.43 -3.96
C ALA A 39 -24.31 17.47 -3.46
N ALA A 40 -23.91 18.38 -2.56
CA ALA A 40 -24.77 19.44 -2.05
C ALA A 40 -24.94 20.62 -3.03
N TYR A 41 -23.95 20.92 -3.89
CA TYR A 41 -23.97 22.10 -4.78
C TYR A 41 -24.21 21.78 -6.26
N PHE A 42 -23.84 20.59 -6.74
CA PHE A 42 -24.00 20.24 -8.16
C PHE A 42 -25.32 19.52 -8.42
N LYS A 43 -26.14 20.08 -9.31
CA LYS A 43 -27.27 19.39 -9.93
C LYS A 43 -26.75 18.10 -10.56
N HIS A 44 -27.35 16.95 -10.23
CA HIS A 44 -26.88 15.60 -10.59
C HIS A 44 -26.59 15.48 -12.10
N SER A 45 -25.36 15.78 -12.49
CA SER A 45 -24.88 15.75 -13.87
C SER A 45 -24.02 14.51 -14.02
N PHE A 46 -24.22 13.77 -15.11
CA PHE A 46 -23.50 12.53 -15.39
C PHE A 46 -21.98 12.70 -15.29
N ALA A 47 -21.45 13.82 -15.78
CA ALA A 47 -20.03 14.12 -15.72
C ALA A 47 -19.50 14.25 -14.29
N ALA A 48 -20.24 14.88 -13.38
CA ALA A 48 -19.85 15.03 -11.98
C ALA A 48 -19.82 13.67 -11.27
N THR A 49 -20.84 12.84 -11.49
CA THR A 49 -20.89 11.47 -10.95
C THR A 49 -19.74 10.62 -11.48
N LEU A 50 -19.43 10.68 -12.79
CA LEU A 50 -18.29 9.99 -13.36
C LEU A 50 -16.96 10.45 -12.76
N CYS A 51 -16.75 11.76 -12.58
CA CYS A 51 -15.52 12.27 -11.96
C CYS A 51 -15.33 11.72 -10.54
N VAL A 52 -16.39 11.66 -9.73
CA VAL A 52 -16.33 11.09 -8.38
C VAL A 52 -16.01 9.58 -8.43
N ILE A 53 -16.62 8.83 -9.35
CA ILE A 53 -16.30 7.41 -9.55
C ILE A 53 -14.83 7.22 -9.93
N LEU A 54 -14.30 8.03 -10.86
CA LEU A 54 -12.89 7.99 -11.25
C LEU A 54 -11.96 8.31 -10.08
N LEU A 55 -12.33 9.24 -9.20
CA LEU A 55 -11.58 9.52 -7.97
C LEU A 55 -11.53 8.31 -7.03
N TYR A 56 -12.63 7.56 -6.89
CA TYR A 56 -12.63 6.33 -6.10
C TYR A 56 -11.84 5.19 -6.76
N LEU A 57 -11.86 5.08 -8.09
CA LEU A 57 -10.98 4.14 -8.79
C LEU A 57 -9.50 4.47 -8.56
N LEU A 58 -9.15 5.75 -8.60
CA LEU A 58 -7.81 6.20 -8.22
C LEU A 58 -7.48 5.86 -6.75
N MET A 59 -8.45 5.98 -5.84
CA MET A 59 -8.26 5.58 -4.43
C MET A 59 -7.89 4.11 -4.30
N VAL A 60 -8.65 3.23 -4.98
CA VAL A 60 -8.40 1.79 -4.97
C VAL A 60 -7.00 1.49 -5.50
N LEU A 61 -6.59 2.18 -6.56
CA LEU A 61 -5.24 2.03 -7.10
C LEU A 61 -4.17 2.44 -6.07
N GLN A 62 -4.36 3.53 -5.32
CA GLN A 62 -3.43 3.90 -4.25
C GLN A 62 -3.34 2.85 -3.14
N VAL A 63 -4.47 2.25 -2.76
CA VAL A 63 -4.51 1.16 -1.78
C VAL A 63 -3.76 -0.07 -2.30
N TYR A 64 -3.89 -0.39 -3.60
CA TYR A 64 -3.12 -1.47 -4.22
C TYR A 64 -1.61 -1.19 -4.16
N TRP A 65 -1.17 0.01 -4.54
CA TRP A 65 0.24 0.41 -4.43
C TRP A 65 0.76 0.36 -3.00
N PHE A 66 -0.05 0.80 -2.04
CA PHE A 66 0.29 0.69 -0.62
C PHE A 66 0.43 -0.78 -0.18
N GLY A 67 -0.41 -1.68 -0.70
CA GLY A 67 -0.29 -3.12 -0.50
C GLY A 67 1.05 -3.68 -1.00
N LEU A 68 1.55 -3.23 -2.15
CA LEU A 68 2.88 -3.61 -2.65
C LEU A 68 4.00 -3.14 -1.72
N ILE A 69 3.91 -1.91 -1.20
CA ILE A 69 4.86 -1.37 -0.23
C ILE A 69 4.86 -2.23 1.05
N LEU A 70 3.69 -2.60 1.56
CA LEU A 70 3.55 -3.51 2.71
C LEU A 70 4.14 -4.90 2.44
N LYS A 71 3.90 -5.48 1.26
CA LYS A 71 4.45 -6.78 0.85
C LYS A 71 5.99 -6.76 0.92
N VAL A 72 6.61 -5.69 0.40
CA VAL A 72 8.07 -5.49 0.49
C VAL A 72 8.52 -5.29 1.93
N ALA A 73 7.81 -4.48 2.72
CA ALA A 73 8.14 -4.24 4.13
C ALA A 73 8.12 -5.54 4.96
N ILE A 74 7.11 -6.40 4.76
CA ILE A 74 7.00 -7.68 5.47
C ILE A 74 8.13 -8.63 5.06
N ARG A 75 8.49 -8.68 3.77
CA ARG A 75 9.62 -9.49 3.28
C ARG A 75 10.94 -9.06 3.90
N LEU A 76 11.20 -7.75 3.95
CA LEU A 76 12.35 -7.15 4.61
C LEU A 76 12.40 -7.52 6.11
N LEU A 77 11.27 -7.44 6.82
CA LEU A 77 11.20 -7.76 8.25
C LEU A 77 11.41 -9.25 8.55
N ARG A 78 11.03 -10.14 7.63
CA ARG A 78 11.24 -11.60 7.77
C ARG A 78 12.68 -12.03 7.52
N GLY A 79 13.56 -11.10 7.10
CA GLY A 79 14.96 -11.40 6.83
C GLY A 79 15.17 -12.20 5.53
N HIS A 80 14.13 -12.38 4.71
CA HIS A 80 14.30 -12.80 3.34
C HIS A 80 14.97 -11.65 2.57
N GLY A 81 15.96 -11.99 1.73
CA GLY A 81 16.59 -11.00 0.87
C GLY A 81 15.54 -10.25 0.03
N VAL A 82 15.87 -9.03 -0.39
CA VAL A 82 15.06 -8.28 -1.36
C VAL A 82 15.18 -8.96 -2.73
N GLU A 83 14.58 -10.14 -2.86
CA GLU A 83 14.40 -10.81 -4.14
C GLU A 83 13.13 -10.25 -4.77
N ASP A 84 13.23 -9.91 -6.06
CA ASP A 84 12.24 -9.12 -6.77
C ASP A 84 10.86 -9.79 -6.71
N ILE A 85 9.89 -9.11 -6.07
CA ILE A 85 8.48 -9.51 -6.01
C ILE A 85 7.86 -9.74 -7.40
N ARG A 86 8.49 -9.27 -8.49
CA ARG A 86 8.00 -9.46 -9.86
C ARG A 86 8.14 -10.88 -10.40
N SER A 87 8.95 -11.73 -9.78
CA SER A 87 9.24 -13.08 -10.27
C SER A 87 8.66 -14.18 -9.38
N ASP A 88 8.04 -13.81 -8.26
CA ASP A 88 7.75 -14.70 -7.14
C ASP A 88 6.28 -15.16 -7.06
N ASP A 89 5.62 -15.28 -8.22
CA ASP A 89 4.29 -15.91 -8.31
C ASP A 89 4.39 -17.46 -8.38
N GLU A 90 5.59 -18.05 -8.26
CA GLU A 90 5.79 -19.52 -8.34
C GLU A 90 6.07 -20.24 -6.99
N ASP A 91 6.43 -19.55 -5.89
CA ASP A 91 6.91 -20.23 -4.67
C ASP A 91 6.26 -19.78 -3.34
N GLU A 92 4.92 -19.79 -3.25
CA GLU A 92 4.24 -19.82 -1.93
C GLU A 92 4.16 -21.27 -1.39
N GLU A 93 5.29 -21.86 -1.00
CA GLU A 93 5.28 -22.99 -0.07
C GLU A 93 5.15 -22.48 1.38
N PRO A 94 4.18 -22.96 2.18
CA PRO A 94 4.12 -22.64 3.60
C PRO A 94 5.24 -23.37 4.33
N GLU A 95 6.31 -22.66 4.69
CA GLU A 95 7.33 -23.19 5.60
C GLU A 95 6.67 -23.67 6.90
N LYS A 96 6.62 -24.99 7.04
CA LYS A 96 6.19 -25.70 8.24
C LYS A 96 7.08 -25.27 9.40
N LYS A 97 6.45 -24.81 10.49
CA LYS A 97 7.10 -24.71 11.80
C LYS A 97 7.44 -26.11 12.31
N ASP A 98 8.66 -26.58 12.02
CA ASP A 98 9.27 -27.65 12.79
C ASP A 98 9.86 -27.07 14.08
N SER A 99 9.10 -27.24 15.17
CA SER A 99 9.66 -27.23 16.51
C SER A 99 9.26 -28.53 17.21
N LYS A 100 9.93 -29.62 16.82
CA LYS A 100 10.17 -30.76 17.71
C LYS A 100 11.31 -30.38 18.66
N LYS A 101 11.06 -30.44 19.96
CA LYS A 101 12.08 -30.84 20.92
C LYS A 101 11.46 -31.71 22.00
N ASP A 102 12.08 -32.86 22.16
CA ASP A 102 11.79 -34.00 23.03
C ASP A 102 11.41 -33.65 24.48
N SER A 103 10.54 -34.49 25.05
CA SER A 103 10.79 -35.11 26.34
C SER A 103 10.21 -36.52 26.39
#